data_AF-A0A7R9DKC3-F1
#
_entry.id   AF-A0A7R9DKC3-F1
#
_cell.length_a   1.000
_cell.length_b   1.000
_cell.length_c   1.000
_cell.angle_alpha   90.00
_cell.angle_beta   90.00
_cell.angle_gamma   90.00
#
_symmetry.space_group_name_H-M   'P 1'
#
loop_
_entity.id
_entity.type
_entity.pdbx_description
1 polymer ?
#
loop_
_entity_poly.entity_id
_entity_poly.type
_entity_poly.pdbx_seq_one_letter_code
_entity_poly.pdbx_strand_id
1 'polypeptide(L)'
;DTVTVHQKIRPKDVPGTLLNMALLNLGSSDPNLRTAAYNQLCALTATFDLKIEGQLLETSGLCIPSNNTIFIKSVSEKLATNEPHLTLEFLEECIQGFRVSSIELKHLCLEYMTPWLANLVR
;
A
#
# COMPACT_ATOMS: atom_id res chain seq x y z
N ASP A 1 3.27 14.29 30.14
CA ASP A 1 3.76 13.14 29.37
C ASP A 1 2.64 12.17 29.05
N THR A 2 1.99 12.35 27.90
CA THR A 2 0.99 11.38 27.40
C THR A 2 1.74 10.22 26.78
N VAL A 3 1.75 9.07 27.44
CA VAL A 3 2.24 7.82 26.86
C VAL A 3 1.41 7.52 25.61
N THR A 4 2.01 7.64 24.43
CA THR A 4 1.41 7.14 23.19
C THR A 4 1.31 5.63 23.30
N VAL A 5 0.12 5.13 23.62
CA VAL A 5 -0.17 3.70 23.55
C VAL A 5 -0.17 3.32 22.08
N HIS A 6 0.94 2.75 21.62
CA HIS A 6 0.98 2.12 20.31
C HIS A 6 0.04 0.92 20.36
N GLN A 7 -1.01 0.93 19.54
CA GLN A 7 -1.83 -0.27 19.34
C GLN A 7 -0.89 -1.39 18.87
N LYS A 8 -0.92 -2.53 19.57
CA LYS A 8 -0.18 -3.71 19.13
C LYS A 8 -0.80 -4.19 17.82
N ILE A 9 -0.03 -4.18 16.74
CA ILE A 9 -0.41 -4.78 15.46
C ILE A 9 -0.67 -6.27 15.71
N ARG A 10 -1.86 -6.76 15.36
CA ARG A 10 -2.16 -8.19 15.44
C ARG A 10 -1.68 -8.85 14.13
N PRO A 11 -1.34 -10.16 14.15
CA PRO A 11 -0.87 -10.84 12.94
C PRO A 11 -1.80 -10.70 11.72
N LYS A 12 -3.12 -10.65 11.95
CA LYS A 12 -4.12 -10.45 10.89
C LYS A 12 -4.11 -9.05 10.26
N ASP A 13 -3.62 -8.04 10.98
CA ASP A 13 -3.60 -6.65 10.50
C ASP A 13 -2.33 -6.39 9.65
N VAL A 14 -1.30 -7.24 9.79
CA VAL A 14 0.02 -7.08 9.15
C VAL A 14 -0.04 -6.88 7.63
N PRO A 15 -0.78 -7.69 6.84
CA PRO A 15 -0.74 -7.55 5.39
C PRO A 15 -1.30 -6.21 4.92
N GLY A 16 -2.40 -5.74 5.50
CA GLY A 16 -3.01 -4.43 5.20
C GLY A 16 -2.09 -3.27 5.56
N THR A 17 -1.48 -3.30 6.74
CA THR A 17 -0.50 -2.29 7.18
C THR A 17 0.69 -2.22 6.23
N LEU A 18 1.28 -3.37 5.88
CA LEU A 18 2.43 -3.40 4.97
C LEU A 18 2.06 -3.00 3.54
N LEU A 19 0.84 -3.31 3.09
CA LEU A 19 0.37 -2.91 1.78
C LEU A 19 0.22 -1.39 1.67
N ASN A 20 -0.43 -0.75 2.64
CA ASN A 20 -0.54 0.71 2.68
C ASN A 20 0.84 1.38 2.72
N MET A 21 1.76 0.84 3.54
CA MET A 21 3.14 1.33 3.60
C MET A 21 3.84 1.29 2.25
N ALA A 22 3.70 0.18 1.51
CA ALA A 22 4.30 0.04 0.18
C ALA A 22 3.68 1.02 -0.83
N LEU A 23 2.35 1.07 -0.91
CA LEU A 23 1.65 1.93 -1.90
C LEU A 23 1.87 3.42 -1.64
N LEU A 24 1.87 3.85 -0.38
CA LEU A 24 2.13 5.25 -0.02
C LEU A 24 3.58 5.65 -0.34
N ASN A 25 4.56 4.81 0.05
CA ASN A 25 5.98 5.10 -0.14
C ASN A 25 6.42 5.05 -1.62
N LEU A 26 5.70 4.31 -2.47
CA LEU A 26 5.88 4.39 -3.93
C LEU A 26 5.62 5.79 -4.48
N GLY A 27 4.81 6.61 -3.81
CA GLY A 27 4.57 8.01 -4.16
C GLY A 27 5.64 9.00 -3.71
N SER A 28 6.68 8.56 -3.00
CA SER A 28 7.71 9.45 -2.46
C SER A 28 8.50 10.17 -3.55
N SER A 29 8.94 11.39 -3.28
CA SER A 29 9.92 12.10 -4.13
C SER A 29 11.32 11.46 -4.06
N ASP A 30 11.65 10.76 -2.98
CA ASP A 30 12.93 10.06 -2.81
C ASP A 30 12.96 8.77 -3.66
N PRO A 31 13.85 8.66 -4.68
CA PRO A 31 13.96 7.47 -5.52
C PRO A 31 14.34 6.22 -4.74
N ASN A 32 15.15 6.32 -3.68
CA ASN A 32 15.57 5.17 -2.90
C ASN A 32 14.39 4.61 -2.11
N LEU A 33 13.55 5.48 -1.54
CA LEU A 33 12.34 5.07 -0.83
C LEU A 33 11.34 4.40 -1.78
N ARG A 34 11.17 4.91 -3.01
CA ARG A 34 10.30 4.26 -4.00
C ARG A 34 10.79 2.86 -4.37
N THR A 35 12.09 2.68 -4.61
CA THR A 35 12.66 1.36 -4.90
C THR A 35 12.50 0.41 -3.72
N ALA A 36 12.75 0.87 -2.50
CA ALA A 36 12.53 0.05 -1.30
C ALA A 36 11.05 -0.34 -1.13
N ALA A 37 10.12 0.57 -1.38
CA ALA A 37 8.69 0.33 -1.32
C ALA A 37 8.20 -0.65 -2.40
N TYR A 38 8.76 -0.57 -3.60
CA TYR A 38 8.49 -1.55 -4.66
C TYR A 38 8.99 -2.95 -4.29
N ASN A 39 10.21 -3.06 -3.78
CA ASN A 39 10.75 -4.35 -3.33
C ASN A 39 9.94 -4.91 -2.15
N GLN A 40 9.50 -4.04 -1.23
CA GLN A 40 8.57 -4.40 -0.16
C GLN A 40 7.25 -4.95 -0.73
N LEU A 41 6.68 -4.31 -1.76
CA LEU A 41 5.47 -4.78 -2.43
C LEU A 41 5.68 -6.17 -3.06
N CYS A 42 6.80 -6.39 -3.78
CA CYS A 42 7.16 -7.69 -4.32
C CYS A 42 7.22 -8.76 -3.21
N ALA A 43 7.99 -8.49 -2.15
CA ALA A 43 8.13 -9.41 -1.03
C ALA A 43 6.80 -9.69 -0.31
N LEU A 44 5.96 -8.66 -0.11
CA LEU A 44 4.65 -8.77 0.51
C LEU A 44 3.74 -9.69 -0.30
N THR A 45 3.64 -9.45 -1.60
CA THR A 45 2.78 -10.24 -2.49
C THR A 45 3.24 -11.70 -2.55
N ALA A 46 4.54 -11.96 -2.60
CA ALA A 46 5.08 -13.31 -2.55
C ALA A 46 4.86 -13.99 -1.19
N THR A 47 5.02 -13.27 -0.07
CA THR A 47 4.93 -13.83 1.28
C THR A 47 3.51 -14.23 1.65
N PHE A 48 2.52 -13.45 1.23
CA PHE A 48 1.11 -13.67 1.56
C PHE A 48 0.29 -14.26 0.40
N ASP A 49 0.95 -14.66 -0.70
CA ASP A 49 0.32 -15.20 -1.91
C ASP A 49 -0.77 -14.27 -2.49
N LEU A 50 -0.53 -12.96 -2.47
CA LEU A 50 -1.48 -11.96 -2.95
C LEU A 50 -1.50 -11.95 -4.49
N LYS A 51 -2.68 -12.09 -5.08
CA LYS A 51 -2.82 -12.29 -6.52
C LYS A 51 -2.73 -10.99 -7.31
N ILE A 52 -1.54 -10.69 -7.82
CA ILE A 52 -1.28 -9.54 -8.72
C ILE A 52 -0.91 -9.96 -10.17
N GLU A 53 -0.73 -11.26 -10.41
CA GLU A 53 -0.42 -11.93 -11.69
C GLU A 53 0.35 -11.10 -12.74
N GLY A 54 1.65 -11.40 -12.88
CA GLY A 54 2.48 -10.94 -14.00
C GLY A 54 2.90 -9.48 -13.99
N GLN A 55 2.66 -8.72 -12.91
CA GLN A 55 2.99 -7.29 -12.84
C GLN A 55 4.23 -6.93 -12.02
N LEU A 56 4.69 -7.81 -11.13
CA LEU A 56 5.79 -7.50 -10.22
C LEU A 56 7.00 -8.39 -10.52
N LEU A 57 8.14 -7.74 -10.71
CA LEU A 57 9.43 -8.36 -10.93
C LEU A 57 10.44 -7.70 -9.99
N GLU A 58 11.05 -8.47 -9.10
CA GLU A 58 12.16 -8.02 -8.27
C GLU A 58 13.48 -8.29 -9.01
N THR A 59 14.26 -7.24 -9.23
CA THR A 59 15.57 -7.34 -9.88
C THR A 59 16.53 -6.26 -9.38
N SER A 60 17.83 -6.55 -9.42
CA SER A 60 18.86 -5.59 -9.04
C SER A 60 18.98 -4.47 -10.08
N GLY A 61 19.19 -3.24 -9.61
CA GLY A 61 19.34 -2.07 -10.49
C GLY A 61 18.03 -1.48 -11.03
N LEU A 62 16.87 -1.94 -10.55
CA LEU A 62 15.57 -1.34 -10.87
C LEU A 62 15.47 0.09 -10.31
N CYS A 63 14.95 1.01 -11.12
CA CYS A 63 14.62 2.37 -10.72
C CYS A 63 13.12 2.61 -10.91
N ILE A 64 12.48 3.14 -9.86
CA ILE A 64 11.06 3.47 -9.91
C ILE A 64 10.90 4.96 -10.28
N PRO A 65 10.23 5.28 -11.41
CA PRO A 65 10.04 6.67 -11.82
C PRO A 65 9.08 7.40 -10.87
N SER A 66 9.16 8.73 -10.84
CA SER A 66 8.30 9.56 -9.97
C SER A 66 6.85 9.65 -10.45
N ASN A 67 6.60 9.46 -11.75
CA ASN A 67 5.25 9.49 -12.34
C ASN A 67 4.62 8.08 -12.38
N ASN A 68 4.58 7.40 -11.25
CA ASN A 68 4.14 6.00 -11.13
C ASN A 68 2.71 5.83 -10.60
N THR A 69 1.92 6.91 -10.45
CA THR A 69 0.55 6.89 -9.91
C THR A 69 -0.36 5.86 -10.61
N ILE A 70 -0.30 5.77 -11.95
CA ILE A 70 -1.11 4.81 -12.72
C ILE A 70 -0.77 3.37 -12.32
N PHE A 71 0.51 3.07 -12.10
CA PHE A 71 0.95 1.75 -11.66
C PHE A 71 0.43 1.44 -10.26
N ILE A 72 0.60 2.37 -9.30
CA ILE A 72 0.12 2.20 -7.91
C ILE A 72 -1.38 1.93 -7.89
N LYS A 73 -2.16 2.72 -8.64
CA LYS A 73 -3.60 2.56 -8.73
C LYS A 73 -3.99 1.21 -9.34
N SER A 74 -3.36 0.80 -10.44
CA SER A 74 -3.63 -0.50 -11.09
C SER A 74 -3.35 -1.69 -10.16
N VAL A 75 -2.25 -1.64 -9.39
CA VAL A 75 -1.94 -2.65 -8.39
C VAL A 75 -3.04 -2.70 -7.33
N SER A 76 -3.44 -1.53 -6.81
CA SER A 76 -4.49 -1.45 -5.77
C SER A 76 -5.84 -1.97 -6.26
N GLU A 77 -6.23 -1.66 -7.49
CA GLU A 77 -7.49 -2.15 -8.10
C GLU A 77 -7.52 -3.68 -8.19
N LYS A 78 -6.41 -4.31 -8.60
CA LYS A 78 -6.31 -5.77 -8.66
C LYS A 78 -6.39 -6.40 -7.27
N LEU A 79 -5.67 -5.85 -6.30
CA LEU A 79 -5.69 -6.35 -4.93
C LEU A 79 -7.07 -6.19 -4.28
N ALA A 80 -7.73 -5.05 -4.46
CA ALA A 80 -9.08 -4.83 -3.93
C ALA A 80 -10.07 -5.86 -4.49
N THR A 81 -9.89 -6.27 -5.75
CA THR A 81 -10.72 -7.28 -6.42
C THR A 81 -10.41 -8.70 -5.94
N ASN A 82 -9.13 -9.05 -5.84
CA ASN A 82 -8.69 -10.42 -5.58
C ASN A 82 -8.61 -10.76 -4.09
N GLU A 83 -8.32 -9.76 -3.25
CA GLU A 83 -8.07 -9.90 -1.82
C GLU A 83 -9.04 -9.05 -0.97
N PRO A 84 -10.37 -9.18 -1.14
CA PRO A 84 -11.35 -8.34 -0.45
C PRO A 84 -11.31 -8.52 1.08
N HIS A 85 -10.77 -9.66 1.55
CA HIS A 85 -10.57 -9.92 2.96
C HIS A 85 -9.65 -8.91 3.64
N LEU A 86 -8.78 -8.23 2.88
CA LEU A 86 -7.84 -7.22 3.40
C LEU A 86 -8.44 -5.82 3.60
N THR A 87 -9.70 -5.63 3.21
CA THR A 87 -10.30 -4.29 3.06
C THR A 87 -10.27 -3.47 4.34
N LEU A 88 -10.62 -4.07 5.47
CA LEU A 88 -10.82 -3.31 6.70
C LEU A 88 -9.49 -2.82 7.27
N GLU A 89 -8.51 -3.71 7.38
CA GLU A 89 -7.17 -3.40 7.85
C GLU A 89 -6.44 -2.44 6.89
N PHE A 90 -6.61 -2.62 5.58
CA PHE A 90 -6.00 -1.73 4.60
C PHE A 90 -6.56 -0.31 4.73
N LEU A 91 -7.89 -0.15 4.79
CA LEU A 91 -8.53 1.15 4.90
C LEU A 91 -8.23 1.84 6.24
N GLU A 92 -8.20 1.10 7.35
CA GLU A 92 -7.81 1.63 8.66
C GLU A 92 -6.41 2.25 8.60
N GLU A 93 -5.46 1.54 7.99
CA GLU A 93 -4.08 2.00 7.82
C GLU A 93 -3.95 3.16 6.84
N CYS A 94 -4.74 3.15 5.76
CA CYS A 94 -4.82 4.29 4.84
C CYS A 94 -5.26 5.56 5.59
N ILE A 95 -6.30 5.47 6.42
CA ILE A 95 -6.83 6.62 7.18
C ILE A 95 -5.79 7.12 8.18
N GLN A 96 -5.08 6.21 8.87
CA GLN A 96 -4.00 6.59 9.78
C GLN A 96 -2.86 7.30 9.04
N GLY A 97 -2.37 6.72 7.94
CA GLY A 97 -1.32 7.30 7.11
C GLY A 97 -1.72 8.62 6.46
N PHE A 98 -2.98 8.74 6.00
CA PHE A 98 -3.52 9.94 5.37
C PHE A 98 -3.41 11.17 6.29
N ARG A 99 -3.67 11.02 7.60
CA ARG A 99 -3.64 12.14 8.55
C ARG A 99 -2.28 12.84 8.64
N VAL A 100 -1.20 12.09 8.50
CA VAL A 100 0.18 12.57 8.67
C VAL A 100 0.94 12.77 7.36
N SER A 101 0.33 12.41 6.22
CA SER A 101 0.93 12.51 4.89
C SER A 101 0.93 13.95 4.34
N SER A 102 1.84 14.21 3.40
CA SER A 102 1.84 15.46 2.61
C SER A 102 0.57 15.56 1.74
N ILE A 103 0.32 16.74 1.17
CA ILE A 103 -0.87 16.96 0.32
C ILE A 103 -0.83 16.06 -0.93
N GLU A 104 0.35 15.93 -1.54
CA GLU A 104 0.56 15.11 -2.74
C GLU A 104 0.28 13.63 -2.44
N LEU A 105 0.80 13.12 -1.31
CA LEU A 105 0.57 11.75 -0.88
C LEU A 105 -0.87 11.51 -0.43
N LYS A 106 -1.56 12.52 0.10
CA LYS A 106 -3.01 12.44 0.37
C LYS A 106 -3.81 12.23 -0.91
N HIS A 107 -3.51 12.94 -1.99
CA HIS A 107 -4.16 12.72 -3.28
C HIS A 107 -3.93 11.30 -3.79
N LEU A 108 -2.68 10.82 -3.75
CA LEU A 108 -2.34 9.44 -4.12
C LEU A 108 -3.09 8.41 -3.25
N CYS A 109 -3.18 8.65 -1.94
CA CYS A 109 -3.89 7.80 -0.99
C CYS A 109 -5.37 7.66 -1.34
N LEU A 110 -6.03 8.76 -1.69
CA LEU A 110 -7.42 8.72 -2.18
C LEU A 110 -7.54 7.87 -3.44
N GLU A 111 -6.61 7.98 -4.38
CA GLU A 111 -6.65 7.20 -5.62
C GLU A 111 -6.49 5.70 -5.38
N TYR A 112 -5.53 5.28 -4.56
CA TYR A 112 -5.33 3.86 -4.30
C TYR A 112 -6.31 3.28 -3.27
N MET A 113 -6.91 4.08 -2.39
CA MET A 113 -7.90 3.57 -1.42
C MET A 113 -9.29 3.39 -2.04
N THR A 114 -9.62 4.18 -3.07
CA THR A 114 -10.95 4.19 -3.70
C THR A 114 -11.45 2.80 -4.14
N PRO A 115 -10.65 1.93 -4.79
CA PRO A 115 -11.09 0.61 -5.21
C PRO A 115 -11.60 -0.28 -4.06
N TRP A 116 -11.09 -0.08 -2.86
CA TRP A 116 -11.43 -0.89 -1.68
C TRP A 116 -12.77 -0.52 -1.06
N LEU A 117 -13.27 0.71 -1.29
CA LEU A 117 -14.54 1.16 -0.72
C LEU A 117 -15.74 0.32 -1.20
N ALA A 118 -15.66 -0.23 -2.41
CA ALA A 118 -16.70 -1.11 -2.96
C ALA A 118 -16.85 -2.43 -2.17
N ASN A 119 -15.86 -2.82 -1.37
CA ASN A 119 -15.92 -4.02 -0.54
C ASN A 119 -16.66 -3.79 0.79
N LEU A 120 -16.94 -2.54 1.18
CA LEU A 120 -17.63 -2.21 2.44
C LEU A 120 -19.15 -2.42 2.38
N VAL A 121 -19.72 -2.47 1.18
CA VAL A 121 -21.16 -2.69 0.96
C VAL A 121 -21.53 -4.16 0.85
N ARG A 122 -20.56 -5.06 1.03
CA ARG A 122 -20.72 -6.52 1.02
C ARG A 122 -20.79 -7.05 2.43
#